data_AF-A0A022QGM8-F1
#
_entry.id   AF-A0A022QGM8-F1
#
_cell.length_a   1.000
_cell.length_b   1.000
_cell.length_c   1.000
_cell.angle_alpha   90.00
_cell.angle_beta   90.00
_cell.angle_gamma   90.00
#
_symmetry.space_group_name_H-M   'P 1'
#
loop_
_entity.id
_entity.type
_entity.pdbx_description
1 polymer ?
#
loop_
_entity_poly.entity_id
_entity_poly.type
_entity_poly.pdbx_seq_one_letter_code
_entity_poly.pdbx_strand_id
1 'polypeptide(L)'
;ISCPNNSQLKLERGDLDKMTLIEVGPRFCLNPIKMFGGSFGGPTLYENPFYVSPNQIRSLEKRKKAGKYAKKVKAKTRRKMHEMENPLEVDEFADMWKD
;
A
#
# COMPACT_ATOMS: atom_id res chain seq x y z
N ILE A 1 28.07 27.55 -18.22
CA ILE A 1 27.69 26.76 -19.42
C ILE A 1 26.36 27.32 -19.90
N SER A 2 26.38 28.28 -20.83
CA SER A 2 25.16 28.85 -21.43
C SER A 2 24.76 28.00 -22.63
N CYS A 3 23.64 27.29 -22.54
CA CYS A 3 23.06 26.64 -23.71
C CYS A 3 22.50 27.73 -24.64
N PRO A 4 22.91 27.79 -25.92
CA PRO A 4 22.35 28.76 -26.86
C PRO A 4 20.89 28.39 -27.15
N ASN A 5 19.98 29.36 -26.99
CA ASN A 5 18.59 29.21 -27.43
C ASN A 5 18.57 29.19 -28.96
N ASN A 6 18.31 28.02 -29.53
CA ASN A 6 18.19 27.85 -30.98
C ASN A 6 16.79 28.31 -31.45
N SER A 7 16.53 29.63 -31.32
CA SER A 7 15.26 30.26 -31.70
C SER A 7 15.01 30.30 -33.21
N GLN A 8 15.96 29.84 -34.03
CA GLN A 8 15.91 29.85 -35.49
C GLN A 8 15.32 28.57 -36.12
N LEU A 9 15.04 27.51 -35.35
CA LEU A 9 14.39 26.30 -35.87
C LEU A 9 12.87 26.36 -35.72
N LYS A 10 12.24 27.45 -36.18
CA LYS A 10 10.77 27.52 -36.25
C LYS A 10 10.32 26.85 -37.55
N LEU A 11 9.91 25.59 -37.46
CA LEU A 11 9.36 24.84 -38.59
C LEU A 11 8.02 25.45 -39.04
N GLU A 12 7.84 25.58 -40.36
CA GLU A 12 6.58 26.01 -40.98
C GLU A 12 5.46 25.00 -40.65
N ARG A 13 4.22 25.49 -40.52
CA ARG A 13 3.09 24.72 -39.97
C ARG A 13 2.78 23.42 -40.74
N GLY A 14 3.19 23.33 -42.00
CA GLY A 14 3.01 22.16 -42.87
C GLY A 14 4.09 21.07 -42.76
N ASP A 15 5.21 21.31 -42.06
CA ASP A 15 6.25 20.28 -41.84
C ASP A 15 6.05 19.51 -40.52
N LEU A 16 5.03 19.86 -39.72
CA LEU A 16 4.70 19.15 -38.49
C LEU A 16 4.24 17.71 -38.77
N ASP A 17 3.57 17.47 -39.90
CA ASP A 17 3.08 16.15 -40.32
C ASP A 17 4.20 15.15 -40.65
N LYS A 18 5.44 15.62 -40.85
CA LYS A 18 6.62 14.78 -41.09
C LYS A 18 7.40 14.46 -39.81
N MET A 19 7.00 15.02 -38.66
CA MET A 19 7.76 14.90 -37.42
C MET A 19 7.47 13.57 -36.71
N THR A 20 8.37 12.60 -36.85
CA THR A 20 8.28 11.32 -36.14
C THR A 20 9.14 11.34 -34.87
N LEU A 21 8.51 11.10 -33.71
CA LEU A 21 9.21 10.89 -32.44
C LEU A 21 9.40 9.39 -32.20
N ILE A 22 10.62 9.00 -31.85
CA ILE A 22 10.97 7.62 -31.46
C ILE A 22 11.46 7.66 -30.01
N GLU A 23 10.93 6.78 -29.17
CA GLU A 23 11.39 6.66 -27.80
C GLU A 23 12.75 5.95 -27.75
N VAL A 24 13.76 6.66 -27.24
CA VAL A 24 15.11 6.13 -27.00
C VAL A 24 15.32 5.81 -25.51
N GLY A 25 14.59 6.52 -24.64
CA GLY A 25 14.85 6.54 -23.19
C GLY A 25 13.81 5.80 -22.35
N PRO A 26 14.17 5.49 -21.08
CA PRO A 26 13.27 4.91 -20.11
C PRO A 26 12.09 5.83 -19.76
N ARG A 27 10.93 5.22 -19.47
CA ARG A 27 9.73 5.91 -18.99
C ARG A 27 9.68 5.88 -17.46
N PHE A 28 9.38 7.01 -16.85
CA PHE A 28 9.26 7.13 -15.40
C PHE A 28 8.03 7.94 -15.01
N CYS A 29 7.49 7.65 -13.82
CA CYS A 29 6.49 8.47 -13.17
C CYS A 29 7.07 9.04 -11.88
N LEU A 30 7.09 10.36 -11.76
CA LEU A 30 7.60 11.05 -10.58
C LEU A 30 6.44 11.58 -9.75
N ASN A 31 6.45 11.30 -8.45
CA ASN A 31 5.51 11.86 -7.48
C ASN A 31 6.29 12.67 -6.43
N PRO A 32 6.17 14.01 -6.42
CA PRO A 32 6.85 14.85 -5.45
C PRO A 32 6.45 14.50 -4.01
N ILE A 33 7.46 14.39 -3.13
CA ILE A 33 7.28 14.05 -1.71
C ILE A 33 7.34 15.30 -0.85
N LYS A 34 8.50 15.96 -0.83
CA LYS A 34 8.79 17.17 -0.04
C LYS A 34 9.74 18.11 -0.79
N MET A 35 9.62 19.40 -0.53
CA MET A 35 10.57 20.43 -0.99
C MET A 35 11.19 21.11 0.23
N PHE A 36 12.52 21.25 0.21
CA PHE A 36 13.28 21.87 1.29
C PHE A 36 13.81 23.23 0.85
N GLY A 37 13.92 24.16 1.81
CA GLY A 37 14.38 25.53 1.54
C GLY A 37 15.89 25.67 1.34
N GLY A 38 16.67 24.60 1.54
CA GLY A 38 18.11 24.57 1.31
C GLY A 38 18.53 23.43 0.39
N SER A 39 19.81 23.40 0.05
CA SER A 39 20.40 22.31 -0.75
C SER A 39 20.43 21.03 0.09
N PHE A 40 19.62 20.03 -0.29
CA PHE A 40 19.48 18.74 0.38
C PHE A 40 19.16 18.81 1.89
N GLY A 41 18.60 19.92 2.37
CA GLY A 41 18.29 20.13 3.79
C GLY A 41 17.59 21.45 4.07
N GLY A 42 17.44 21.80 5.35
CA GLY A 42 16.72 22.99 5.78
C GLY A 42 15.22 22.74 6.04
N PRO A 43 14.45 23.80 6.32
CA PRO A 43 13.03 23.67 6.65
C PRO A 43 12.23 23.12 5.46
N THR A 44 11.21 22.31 5.76
CA THR A 44 10.27 21.81 4.73
C THR A 44 9.35 22.96 4.33
N LEU A 45 9.40 23.35 3.06
CA LEU A 45 8.55 24.40 2.50
C LEU A 45 7.22 23.84 1.99
N TYR A 46 7.26 22.61 1.49
CA TYR A 46 6.10 21.93 0.95
C TYR A 46 6.17 20.43 1.26
N GLU A 47 5.04 19.88 1.65
CA GLU A 47 4.83 18.45 1.85
C GLU A 47 3.53 18.05 1.14
N ASN A 48 3.61 17.01 0.31
CA ASN A 48 2.45 16.53 -0.44
C ASN A 48 1.52 15.74 0.49
N PRO A 49 0.28 16.21 0.77
CA PRO A 49 -0.64 15.52 1.67
C PRO A 49 -1.18 14.20 1.09
N PHE A 50 -1.10 14.02 -0.24
CA PHE A 50 -1.57 12.83 -0.92
C PHE A 50 -0.50 11.75 -1.07
N TYR A 51 0.77 12.07 -0.77
CA TYR A 51 1.84 11.09 -0.84
C TYR A 51 1.79 10.15 0.36
N VAL A 52 1.57 8.87 0.11
CA VAL A 52 1.68 7.81 1.11
C VAL A 52 2.92 6.98 0.80
N SER A 53 3.82 6.86 1.77
CA SER A 53 5.03 6.07 1.56
C SER A 53 4.71 4.57 1.37
N PRO A 54 5.39 3.85 0.47
CA PRO A 54 5.19 2.41 0.29
C PRO A 54 5.42 1.60 1.58
N ASN A 55 6.33 2.08 2.44
CA ASN A 55 6.59 1.49 3.75
C ASN A 55 5.38 1.60 4.69
N GLN A 56 4.68 2.74 4.66
CA GLN A 56 3.46 2.92 5.42
C GLN A 56 2.35 1.98 4.94
N ILE A 57 2.18 1.83 3.62
CA ILE A 57 1.21 0.87 3.05
C ILE A 57 1.53 -0.55 3.52
N ARG A 58 2.79 -0.99 3.41
CA ARG A 58 3.24 -2.31 3.88
C ARG A 58 3.01 -2.51 5.39
N SER A 59 3.28 -1.49 6.20
CA SER A 59 3.04 -1.53 7.64
C SER A 59 1.55 -1.66 7.97
N LEU A 60 0.70 -0.90 7.28
CA LEU A 60 -0.75 -0.98 7.43
C LEU A 60 -1.28 -2.37 7.07
N GLU A 61 -0.81 -2.98 5.99
CA GLU A 61 -1.17 -4.34 5.61
C GLU A 61 -0.74 -5.37 6.66
N LYS A 62 0.49 -5.26 7.16
CA LYS A 62 1.00 -6.14 8.22
C LYS A 62 0.14 -6.04 9.49
N ARG A 63 -0.22 -4.81 9.89
CA ARG A 63 -1.09 -4.56 11.05
C ARG A 63 -2.48 -5.14 10.86
N LYS A 64 -3.08 -4.99 9.67
CA LYS A 64 -4.37 -5.62 9.33
C LYS A 64 -4.31 -7.15 9.47
N LYS A 65 -3.21 -7.77 9.01
CA LYS A 65 -2.99 -9.23 9.10
C LYS A 65 -2.70 -9.72 10.53
N ALA A 66 -2.03 -8.91 11.36
CA ALA A 66 -1.64 -9.28 12.72
C ALA A 66 -2.82 -9.65 13.64
N GLY A 67 -4.01 -9.08 13.42
CA GLY A 67 -5.20 -9.37 14.21
C GLY A 67 -5.76 -10.79 14.06
N LYS A 68 -5.34 -11.55 13.03
CA LYS A 68 -5.87 -12.90 12.74
C LYS A 68 -5.58 -13.88 13.89
N TYR A 69 -4.38 -13.84 14.44
CA TYR A 69 -3.98 -14.74 15.54
C TYR A 69 -4.75 -14.43 16.83
N ALA A 70 -4.80 -13.15 17.23
CA ALA A 70 -5.54 -12.73 18.41
C ALA A 70 -7.04 -13.08 18.32
N LYS A 71 -7.65 -12.89 17.14
CA LYS A 71 -9.04 -13.31 16.88
C LYS A 71 -9.22 -14.83 17.02
N LYS A 72 -8.29 -15.63 16.48
CA LYS A 72 -8.31 -17.10 16.61
C LYS A 72 -8.24 -17.53 18.07
N VAL A 73 -7.34 -16.94 18.86
CA VAL A 73 -7.20 -17.24 20.29
C VAL A 73 -8.49 -16.90 21.02
N LYS A 74 -9.03 -15.69 20.86
CA LYS A 74 -10.29 -15.27 21.48
C LYS A 74 -11.47 -16.19 21.12
N ALA A 75 -11.55 -16.63 19.86
CA ALA A 75 -12.59 -17.57 19.42
C ALA A 75 -12.45 -18.94 20.11
N LYS A 76 -11.21 -19.44 20.29
CA LYS A 76 -10.95 -20.69 21.01
C LYS A 76 -11.35 -20.59 22.48
N THR A 77 -11.02 -19.49 23.15
CA THR A 77 -11.41 -19.27 24.56
C THR A 77 -12.92 -19.18 24.70
N ARG A 78 -13.60 -18.44 23.81
CA ARG A 78 -15.07 -18.35 23.80
C ARG A 78 -15.74 -19.70 23.62
N ARG A 79 -15.23 -20.55 22.72
CA ARG A 79 -15.78 -21.91 22.52
C ARG A 79 -15.67 -22.75 23.79
N LYS A 80 -14.50 -22.71 24.44
CA LYS A 80 -14.28 -23.42 25.72
C LYS A 80 -15.21 -22.94 26.83
N MET A 81 -15.40 -21.62 26.94
CA MET A 81 -16.34 -21.07 27.93
C MET A 81 -17.77 -21.54 27.66
N HIS A 82 -18.21 -21.50 26.40
CA HIS A 82 -19.53 -22.02 26.03
C HIS A 82 -19.69 -23.52 26.30
N GLU A 83 -18.67 -24.34 26.01
CA GLU A 83 -18.67 -25.78 26.33
C GLU A 83 -18.78 -26.01 27.86
N MET A 84 -18.15 -25.16 28.69
CA MET A 84 -18.24 -25.25 30.15
C MET A 84 -19.56 -24.70 30.72
N GLU A 85 -20.12 -23.65 30.12
CA GLU A 85 -21.37 -23.01 30.55
C GLU A 85 -22.61 -23.82 30.15
N ASN A 86 -22.52 -24.61 29.08
CA ASN A 86 -23.59 -25.48 28.60
C ASN A 86 -23.18 -26.96 28.67
N PRO A 87 -22.94 -27.53 29.86
CA PRO A 87 -22.73 -28.96 30.01
C PRO A 87 -24.02 -29.68 29.59
N LEU A 88 -23.89 -30.65 28.69
CA LEU A 88 -25.01 -31.49 28.28
C LEU A 88 -25.42 -32.38 29.46
N GLU A 89 -26.73 -32.59 29.60
CA GLU A 89 -27.23 -33.60 30.53
C GLU A 89 -26.64 -34.97 30.17
N VAL A 90 -26.29 -35.73 31.20
CA VAL A 90 -25.71 -37.06 31.00
C VAL A 90 -26.83 -37.96 30.49
N ASP A 91 -26.63 -38.53 29.30
CA ASP A 91 -27.58 -39.48 28.71
C ASP A 91 -27.60 -40.77 29.54
N GLU A 92 -28.75 -41.07 30.12
CA GLU A 92 -28.98 -42.24 30.97
C GLU A 92 -28.77 -43.57 30.21
N PHE A 93 -28.85 -43.57 28.88
CA PHE A 93 -28.65 -44.75 28.04
C PHE A 93 -27.28 -44.80 27.34
N ALA A 94 -26.35 -43.91 27.69
CA ALA A 94 -25.04 -43.79 27.02
C ALA A 94 -24.19 -45.08 27.04
N ASP A 95 -24.48 -46.01 27.97
CA ASP A 95 -23.78 -47.29 28.12
C ASP A 95 -24.55 -48.50 27.53
N MET A 96 -25.77 -48.32 27.00
CA MET A 96 -26.63 -49.46 26.61
C MET A 96 -26.18 -50.21 25.33
N TRP A 97 -25.23 -49.67 24.55
CA TRP A 97 -24.72 -50.31 23.32
C TRP A 97 -23.19 -50.42 23.26
N LYS A 98 -22.52 -50.45 24.41
CA LYS A 98 -21.07 -50.73 24.48
C LYS A 98 -20.84 -52.25 24.54
N ASP A 99 -21.00 -52.91 23.38
CA ASP A 99 -20.49 -54.26 23.10
C ASP A 99 -19.38 -54.20 22.04
#